data_AF-A0A6P7U9D5-F1
#
_entry.id   AF-A0A6P7U9D5-F1
#
_cell.length_a   1.000
_cell.length_b   1.000
_cell.length_c   1.000
_cell.angle_alpha   90.00
_cell.angle_beta   90.00
_cell.angle_gamma   90.00
#
_symmetry.space_group_name_H-M   'P 1'
#
loop_
_entity.id
_entity.type
_entity.pdbx_description
1 polymer ?
#
loop_
_entity_poly.entity_id
_entity_poly.type
_entity_poly.pdbx_seq_one_letter_code
_entity_poly.pdbx_strand_id
1 'polypeptide(L)'
;MLVVRHPAERILSAYLNKFLNPKSRSWRLNNKNSLRIFKYFNESESITFHQFITYLAKSSLENLPLDEHWTPMSELCSFSVVDYNIIVPLNKLEDTLTEMSAQFGIPEAITNKILVQTSKTDSIKLVKDYFGDLDSQLKYAFYKKFEDDHTFLGYEPYL
;
A
#
# COMPACT_ATOMS: atom_id res chain seq x y z
N MET A 1 -6.26 17.62 -0.96
CA MET A 1 -6.64 16.47 -0.11
C MET A 1 -5.82 15.28 -0.52
N LEU A 2 -5.22 14.60 0.44
CA LEU A 2 -4.49 13.35 0.25
C LEU A 2 -5.25 12.23 0.94
N VAL A 3 -5.55 11.15 0.22
CA VAL A 3 -6.17 9.96 0.81
C VAL A 3 -5.08 8.95 1.09
N VAL A 4 -4.95 8.53 2.35
CA VAL A 4 -3.85 7.69 2.82
C VAL A 4 -4.36 6.38 3.40
N ARG A 5 -3.49 5.40 3.48
CA ARG A 5 -3.82 4.09 4.02
C ARG A 5 -2.63 3.57 4.83
N HIS A 6 -2.92 2.76 5.85
CA HIS A 6 -1.89 2.09 6.61
C HIS A 6 -0.89 1.37 5.66
N PRO A 7 0.44 1.51 5.82
CA PRO A 7 1.42 0.92 4.93
C PRO A 7 1.22 -0.59 4.71
N ALA A 8 1.13 -1.37 5.79
CA ALA A 8 0.87 -2.81 5.72
C ALA A 8 -0.41 -3.18 4.93
N GLU A 9 -1.52 -2.46 5.15
CA GLU A 9 -2.75 -2.68 4.39
C GLU A 9 -2.60 -2.39 2.91
N ARG A 10 -1.91 -1.29 2.56
CA ARG A 10 -1.64 -0.90 1.17
C ARG A 10 -0.77 -1.96 0.48
N ILE A 11 0.28 -2.40 1.15
CA ILE A 11 1.21 -3.41 0.62
C ILE A 11 0.50 -4.76 0.45
N LEU A 12 -0.32 -5.18 1.42
CA LEU A 12 -1.11 -6.39 1.28
C LEU A 12 -2.12 -6.28 0.12
N SER A 13 -2.83 -5.16 0.00
CA SER A 13 -3.76 -4.92 -1.11
C SER A 13 -3.04 -5.00 -2.47
N ALA A 14 -1.85 -4.40 -2.58
CA ALA A 14 -1.02 -4.50 -3.78
C ALA A 14 -0.61 -5.95 -4.07
N TYR A 15 -0.16 -6.69 -3.06
CA TYR A 15 0.22 -8.10 -3.21
C TYR A 15 -0.96 -8.96 -3.70
N LEU A 16 -2.11 -8.87 -3.02
CA LEU A 16 -3.31 -9.63 -3.38
C LEU A 16 -3.78 -9.29 -4.80
N ASN A 17 -3.81 -8.01 -5.14
CA ASN A 17 -4.27 -7.58 -6.45
C ASN A 17 -3.29 -7.94 -7.56
N LYS A 18 -1.97 -7.82 -7.36
CA LYS A 18 -0.99 -8.01 -8.43
C LYS A 18 -0.50 -9.46 -8.53
N PHE A 19 -0.35 -10.17 -7.41
CA PHE A 19 0.24 -11.51 -7.36
C PHE A 19 -0.78 -12.63 -7.19
N LEU A 20 -1.85 -12.44 -6.42
CA LEU A 20 -2.85 -13.50 -6.20
C LEU A 20 -4.08 -13.42 -7.11
N ASN A 21 -4.46 -12.23 -7.57
CA ASN A 21 -5.63 -12.08 -8.43
C ASN A 21 -5.39 -12.71 -9.81
N PRO A 22 -6.20 -13.69 -10.24
CA PRO A 22 -6.05 -14.31 -11.56
C PRO A 22 -6.20 -13.32 -12.72
N LYS A 23 -7.03 -12.27 -12.54
CA LYS A 23 -7.23 -11.22 -13.55
C LYS A 23 -5.96 -10.42 -13.82
N SER A 24 -5.03 -10.39 -12.87
CA SER A 24 -3.76 -9.64 -12.96
C SER A 24 -2.63 -10.47 -13.57
N ARG A 25 -2.88 -11.72 -13.99
CA ARG A 25 -1.85 -12.61 -14.54
C ARG A 25 -1.09 -11.98 -15.71
N SER A 26 -1.82 -11.43 -16.69
CA SER A 26 -1.20 -10.78 -17.84
C SER A 26 -0.32 -9.59 -17.43
N TRP A 27 -0.80 -8.75 -16.52
CA TRP A 27 -0.02 -7.63 -15.99
C TRP A 27 1.25 -8.13 -15.28
N ARG A 28 1.13 -9.11 -14.39
CA ARG A 28 2.23 -9.65 -13.58
C ARG A 28 3.33 -10.31 -14.41
N LEU A 29 2.97 -11.02 -15.48
CA LEU A 29 3.93 -11.70 -16.36
C LEU A 29 4.61 -10.74 -17.34
N ASN A 30 4.11 -9.52 -17.52
CA ASN A 30 4.66 -8.53 -18.44
C ASN A 30 5.21 -7.27 -17.75
N ASN A 31 4.90 -7.05 -16.47
CA ASN A 31 5.38 -5.90 -15.71
C ASN A 31 6.84 -6.09 -15.28
N LYS A 32 7.69 -5.10 -15.58
CA LYS A 32 9.14 -5.15 -15.28
C LYS A 32 9.44 -5.33 -13.79
N ASN A 33 8.66 -4.73 -12.89
CA ASN A 33 8.87 -4.85 -11.45
C ASN A 33 8.49 -6.24 -10.94
N SER A 34 7.38 -6.82 -11.41
CA SER A 34 7.03 -8.22 -11.12
C SER A 34 8.10 -9.20 -11.62
N LEU A 35 8.54 -9.04 -12.88
CA LEU A 35 9.59 -9.88 -13.46
C LEU A 35 10.93 -9.79 -12.70
N ARG A 36 11.26 -8.62 -12.15
CA ARG A 36 12.45 -8.45 -11.31
C ARG A 36 12.33 -9.18 -9.99
N ILE A 37 11.17 -9.15 -9.34
CA ILE A 37 10.93 -9.90 -8.09
C ILE A 37 11.02 -11.41 -8.36
N PHE A 38 10.45 -11.88 -9.47
CA PHE A 38 10.58 -13.29 -9.88
C PHE A 38 12.04 -13.69 -10.09
N LYS A 39 12.80 -12.90 -10.84
CA LYS A 39 14.22 -13.12 -11.05
C LYS A 39 15.01 -13.13 -9.72
N TYR A 40 14.66 -12.25 -8.79
CA TYR A 40 15.33 -12.15 -7.49
C TYR A 40 15.23 -13.46 -6.68
N PHE A 41 14.08 -14.15 -6.74
CA PHE A 41 13.86 -15.40 -6.03
C PHE A 41 13.99 -16.66 -6.91
N ASN A 42 14.41 -16.52 -8.16
CA ASN A 42 14.44 -17.59 -9.15
C ASN A 42 13.06 -18.28 -9.35
N GLU A 43 12.00 -17.47 -9.28
CA GLU A 43 10.61 -17.87 -9.54
C GLU A 43 10.22 -17.54 -10.99
N SER A 44 9.14 -18.15 -11.49
CA SER A 44 8.68 -17.95 -12.87
C SER A 44 7.36 -17.18 -13.00
N GLU A 45 6.45 -17.32 -12.03
CA GLU A 45 5.10 -16.75 -12.12
C GLU A 45 4.48 -16.33 -10.77
N SER A 46 4.89 -16.97 -9.68
CA SER A 46 4.31 -16.78 -8.36
C SER A 46 5.38 -16.47 -7.34
N ILE A 47 5.03 -15.62 -6.38
CA ILE A 47 5.83 -15.36 -5.18
C ILE A 47 4.91 -15.46 -3.97
N THR A 48 5.48 -15.89 -2.85
CA THR A 48 4.83 -15.85 -1.55
C THR A 48 4.82 -14.42 -0.99
N PHE A 49 3.95 -14.17 -0.02
CA PHE A 49 3.95 -12.89 0.69
C PHE A 49 5.26 -12.64 1.43
N HIS A 50 5.84 -13.68 2.03
CA HIS A 50 7.14 -13.61 2.70
C HIS A 50 8.27 -13.17 1.75
N GLN A 51 8.36 -13.78 0.56
CA GLN A 51 9.30 -13.36 -0.49
C GLN A 51 9.04 -11.90 -0.90
N PHE A 52 7.77 -11.52 -1.11
CA PHE A 52 7.42 -10.15 -1.48
C PHE A 52 7.88 -9.13 -0.44
N ILE A 53 7.58 -9.33 0.85
CA ILE A 53 8.01 -8.43 1.93
C ILE A 53 9.55 -8.42 2.08
N THR A 54 10.21 -9.57 1.89
CA THR A 54 11.67 -9.66 1.89
C THR A 54 12.29 -8.78 0.81
N TYR A 55 11.74 -8.81 -0.41
CA TYR A 55 12.19 -7.94 -1.50
C TYR A 55 12.02 -6.45 -1.15
N LEU A 56 10.87 -6.07 -0.58
CA LEU A 56 10.62 -4.68 -0.17
C LEU A 56 11.58 -4.22 0.93
N ALA A 57 11.77 -5.03 1.97
CA ALA A 57 12.64 -4.71 3.09
C ALA A 57 14.12 -4.53 2.66
N LYS A 58 14.58 -5.31 1.67
CA LYS A 58 15.95 -5.23 1.14
C LYS A 58 16.15 -4.18 0.05
N SER A 59 15.07 -3.61 -0.47
CA SER A 59 15.13 -2.75 -1.66
C SER A 59 16.06 -1.55 -1.52
N SER A 60 16.06 -0.86 -0.38
CA SER A 60 16.94 0.29 -0.17
C SER A 60 18.42 -0.12 -0.09
N LEU A 61 18.71 -1.24 0.58
CA LEU A 61 20.09 -1.72 0.78
C LEU A 61 20.69 -2.26 -0.53
N GLU A 62 19.89 -2.98 -1.32
CA GLU A 62 20.32 -3.65 -2.54
C GLU A 62 19.99 -2.83 -3.81
N ASN A 63 19.53 -1.59 -3.66
CA ASN A 63 19.10 -0.69 -4.73
C ASN A 63 18.11 -1.35 -5.71
N LEU A 64 17.15 -2.10 -5.15
CA LEU A 64 16.13 -2.80 -5.92
C LEU A 64 15.00 -1.83 -6.30
N PRO A 65 14.59 -1.82 -7.58
CA PRO A 65 13.53 -0.94 -8.04
C PRO A 65 12.17 -1.37 -7.49
N LEU A 66 11.35 -0.37 -7.17
CA LEU A 66 10.00 -0.53 -6.67
C LEU A 66 8.97 -0.07 -7.70
N ASP A 67 7.78 -0.64 -7.59
CA ASP A 67 6.59 -0.17 -8.31
C ASP A 67 5.87 0.85 -7.44
N GLU A 68 5.15 1.78 -8.06
CA GLU A 68 4.36 2.81 -7.37
C GLU A 68 3.38 2.21 -6.33
N HIS A 69 2.88 0.99 -6.57
CA HIS A 69 1.93 0.36 -5.66
C HIS A 69 2.55 -0.02 -4.30
N TRP A 70 3.87 -0.20 -4.22
CA TRP A 70 4.58 -0.60 -3.01
C TRP A 70 5.81 0.25 -2.68
N THR A 71 5.99 1.37 -3.37
CA THR A 71 6.91 2.44 -2.97
C THR A 71 6.34 3.16 -1.75
N PRO A 72 7.11 3.49 -0.70
CA PRO A 72 6.63 4.28 0.44
C PRO A 72 5.91 5.56 0.01
N MET A 73 4.84 5.89 0.70
CA MET A 73 3.99 7.03 0.32
C MET A 73 4.69 8.37 0.60
N SER A 74 5.52 8.41 1.64
CA SER A 74 6.48 9.48 1.92
C SER A 74 7.39 9.79 0.74
N GLU A 75 7.86 8.75 0.01
CA GLU A 75 8.65 8.91 -1.21
C GLU A 75 7.81 9.43 -2.39
N LEU A 76 6.60 8.90 -2.59
CA LEU A 76 5.73 9.28 -3.72
C LEU A 76 5.10 10.68 -3.57
N CYS A 77 4.75 11.06 -2.35
CA CYS A 77 4.01 12.27 -2.05
C CYS A 77 4.89 13.38 -1.46
N SER A 78 6.18 13.12 -1.25
CA SER A 78 7.14 14.12 -0.76
C SER A 78 6.64 14.84 0.50
N PHE A 79 6.24 14.07 1.53
CA PHE A 79 5.66 14.61 2.77
C PHE A 79 6.53 15.66 3.49
N SER A 80 7.84 15.65 3.25
CA SER A 80 8.78 16.64 3.79
C SER A 80 8.76 17.99 3.06
N VAL A 81 8.19 18.06 1.86
CA VAL A 81 8.25 19.24 0.98
C VAL A 81 6.86 19.81 0.68
N VAL A 82 5.84 18.96 0.63
CA VAL A 82 4.47 19.36 0.31
C VAL A 82 3.64 19.51 1.58
N ASP A 83 3.09 20.71 1.79
CA ASP A 83 2.18 20.99 2.90
C ASP A 83 0.73 20.60 2.54
N TYR A 84 0.29 19.47 3.08
CA TYR A 84 -1.05 18.94 2.82
C TYR A 84 -2.07 19.51 3.81
N ASN A 85 -2.99 20.35 3.32
CA ASN A 85 -4.03 20.93 4.18
C ASN A 85 -5.05 19.92 4.71
N ILE A 86 -5.22 18.78 4.03
CA ILE A 86 -6.18 17.73 4.42
C ILE A 86 -5.59 16.36 4.07
N ILE A 87 -5.39 15.52 5.09
CA ILE A 87 -4.99 14.11 4.98
C ILE A 87 -6.13 13.26 5.52
N VAL A 88 -6.63 12.33 4.71
CA VAL A 88 -7.83 11.53 5.00
C VAL A 88 -7.47 10.05 4.99
N PRO A 89 -7.58 9.34 6.12
CA PRO A 89 -7.50 7.89 6.13
C PRO A 89 -8.55 7.26 5.23
N LEU A 90 -8.20 6.23 4.45
CA LEU A 90 -9.10 5.60 3.49
C LEU A 90 -10.38 5.06 4.15
N ASN A 91 -10.27 4.51 5.37
CA ASN A 91 -11.40 4.04 6.16
C ASN A 91 -12.34 5.16 6.65
N LYS A 92 -11.91 6.42 6.55
CA LYS A 92 -12.69 7.62 6.86
C LYS A 92 -13.11 8.42 5.63
N LEU A 93 -12.71 7.98 4.43
CA LEU A 93 -12.98 8.72 3.20
C LEU A 93 -14.47 8.95 2.96
N GLU A 94 -15.31 7.95 3.20
CA GLU A 94 -16.76 8.06 3.00
C GLU A 94 -17.40 9.05 3.96
N ASP A 95 -17.07 8.96 5.25
CA ASP A 95 -17.50 9.93 6.27
C ASP A 95 -17.04 11.35 5.88
N THR A 96 -15.77 11.51 5.53
CA THR A 96 -15.19 12.81 5.15
C THR A 96 -15.83 13.40 3.89
N LEU A 97 -16.06 12.59 2.86
CA LEU A 97 -16.71 13.08 1.63
C LEU A 97 -18.17 13.48 1.88
N THR A 98 -18.86 12.78 2.79
CA THR A 98 -20.23 13.11 3.20
C THR A 98 -20.26 14.46 3.93
N GLU A 99 -19.35 14.67 4.88
CA GLU A 99 -19.21 15.94 5.59
C GLU A 99 -18.84 17.10 4.65
N MET A 100 -17.88 16.89 3.74
CA MET A 100 -17.50 17.90 2.76
C MET A 100 -18.63 18.24 1.78
N SER A 101 -19.42 17.24 1.38
CA SER A 101 -20.63 17.44 0.58
C SER A 101 -21.62 18.36 1.30
N ALA A 102 -21.92 18.07 2.57
CA ALA A 102 -22.84 18.86 3.37
C ALA A 102 -22.33 20.29 3.64
N GLN A 103 -21.02 20.45 3.91
CA GLN A 103 -20.44 21.73 4.29
C GLN A 103 -20.20 22.67 3.10
N PHE A 104 -19.75 22.12 1.96
CA PHE A 104 -19.32 22.92 0.82
C PHE A 104 -20.25 22.79 -0.40
N GLY A 105 -21.35 22.04 -0.28
CA GLY A 105 -22.31 21.83 -1.37
C GLY A 105 -21.72 21.02 -2.53
N ILE A 106 -20.78 20.11 -2.27
CA ILE A 106 -20.21 19.25 -3.31
C ILE A 106 -21.31 18.27 -3.77
N PRO A 107 -21.64 18.20 -5.07
CA PRO A 107 -22.67 17.28 -5.54
C PRO A 107 -22.34 15.82 -5.18
N GLU A 108 -23.32 15.07 -4.68
CA GLU A 108 -23.18 13.65 -4.33
C GLU A 108 -22.68 12.80 -5.51
N ALA A 109 -23.01 13.19 -6.75
CA ALA A 109 -22.50 12.51 -7.94
C ALA A 109 -20.95 12.52 -8.00
N ILE A 110 -20.30 13.57 -7.49
CA ILE A 110 -18.84 13.68 -7.44
C ILE A 110 -18.29 12.80 -6.31
N THR A 111 -18.86 12.87 -5.12
CA THR A 111 -18.40 12.05 -3.97
C THR A 111 -18.58 10.56 -4.24
N ASN A 112 -19.71 10.16 -4.82
CA ASN A 112 -19.97 8.78 -5.24
C ASN A 112 -18.97 8.31 -6.28
N LYS A 113 -18.62 9.14 -7.27
CA LYS A 113 -17.60 8.80 -8.27
C LYS A 113 -16.24 8.53 -7.63
N ILE A 114 -15.85 9.29 -6.60
CA ILE A 114 -14.60 9.06 -5.86
C ILE A 114 -14.68 7.72 -5.12
N LEU A 115 -15.78 7.44 -4.41
CA LEU A 115 -15.94 6.21 -3.64
C LEU A 115 -15.87 4.94 -4.50
N VAL A 116 -16.49 4.95 -5.68
CA VAL A 116 -16.49 3.81 -6.62
C VAL A 116 -15.08 3.50 -7.15
N GLN A 117 -14.17 4.46 -7.14
CA GLN A 117 -12.78 4.26 -7.57
C GLN A 117 -11.88 3.72 -6.45
N THR A 118 -12.36 3.63 -5.22
CA THR A 118 -11.58 3.12 -4.09
C THR A 118 -11.82 1.63 -3.86
N SER A 119 -10.72 0.87 -3.69
CA SER A 119 -10.82 -0.51 -3.25
C SER A 119 -10.70 -0.60 -1.74
N LYS A 120 -11.81 -0.95 -1.08
CA LYS A 120 -11.81 -1.32 0.34
C LYS A 120 -11.26 -2.74 0.46
N THR A 121 -9.94 -2.91 0.53
CA THR A 121 -9.36 -4.19 0.99
C THR A 121 -9.45 -4.25 2.51
N ASP A 122 -10.65 -4.11 3.06
CA ASP A 122 -10.86 -3.88 4.49
C ASP A 122 -11.02 -5.21 5.22
N SER A 123 -9.91 -5.91 5.44
CA SER A 123 -9.86 -6.72 6.65
C SER A 123 -8.51 -6.56 7.33
N ILE A 124 -8.51 -5.74 8.38
CA ILE A 124 -7.47 -5.72 9.43
C ILE A 124 -7.11 -7.15 9.84
N LYS A 125 -8.10 -8.06 9.85
CA LYS A 125 -7.89 -9.49 10.07
C LYS A 125 -6.90 -10.09 9.06
N LEU A 126 -7.09 -9.87 7.77
CA LEU A 126 -6.21 -10.41 6.74
C LEU A 126 -4.80 -9.83 6.82
N VAL A 127 -4.66 -8.55 7.18
CA VAL A 127 -3.33 -7.96 7.46
C VAL A 127 -2.67 -8.69 8.62
N LYS A 128 -3.40 -8.90 9.72
CA LYS A 128 -2.89 -9.63 10.88
C LYS A 128 -2.52 -11.07 10.54
N ASP A 129 -3.31 -11.75 9.71
CA ASP A 129 -3.03 -13.12 9.30
C ASP A 129 -1.73 -13.17 8.47
N TYR A 130 -1.62 -12.35 7.42
CA TYR A 130 -0.45 -12.33 6.53
C TYR A 130 0.84 -11.82 7.19
N PHE A 131 0.74 -10.79 8.02
CA PHE A 131 1.90 -10.29 8.77
C PHE A 131 2.22 -11.17 9.98
N GLY A 132 1.24 -11.88 10.54
CA GLY A 132 1.42 -12.81 11.65
C GLY A 132 2.37 -13.96 11.33
N ASP A 133 2.37 -14.40 10.07
CA ASP A 133 3.24 -15.47 9.56
C ASP A 133 4.69 -15.00 9.29
N LEU A 134 4.98 -13.71 9.40
CA LEU A 134 6.34 -13.18 9.22
C LEU A 134 7.13 -13.23 10.53
N ASP A 135 8.42 -13.52 10.42
CA ASP A 135 9.33 -13.43 11.56
C ASP A 135 9.51 -11.97 12.02
N SER A 136 9.85 -11.78 13.30
CA SER A 136 9.97 -10.45 13.89
C SER A 136 11.05 -9.59 13.24
N GLN A 137 12.11 -10.18 12.69
CA GLN A 137 13.17 -9.43 12.02
C GLN A 137 12.66 -8.85 10.70
N LEU A 138 11.93 -9.63 9.93
CA LEU A 138 11.34 -9.19 8.67
C LEU A 138 10.24 -8.15 8.89
N LYS A 139 9.41 -8.30 9.93
CA LYS A 139 8.43 -7.26 10.31
C LYS A 139 9.13 -5.95 10.68
N TYR A 140 10.19 -6.02 11.46
CA TYR A 140 10.97 -4.83 11.81
C TYR A 140 11.63 -4.20 10.59
N ALA A 141 12.23 -5.00 9.70
CA ALA A 141 12.83 -4.50 8.46
C ALA A 141 11.79 -3.86 7.53
N PHE A 142 10.59 -4.44 7.45
CA PHE A 142 9.45 -3.82 6.77
C PHE A 142 9.09 -2.48 7.42
N TYR A 143 8.90 -2.44 8.74
CA TYR A 143 8.61 -1.19 9.45
C TYR A 143 9.67 -0.13 9.14
N LYS A 144 10.96 -0.46 9.19
CA LYS A 144 12.04 0.48 8.87
C LYS A 144 11.99 0.99 7.44
N LYS A 145 11.54 0.19 6.46
CA LYS A 145 11.32 0.66 5.08
C LYS A 145 10.18 1.67 4.98
N PHE A 146 9.19 1.63 5.87
CA PHE A 146 8.01 2.50 5.86
C PHE A 146 7.93 3.43 7.08
N GLU A 147 9.04 3.67 7.79
CA GLU A 147 9.08 4.40 9.06
C GLU A 147 8.55 5.83 8.93
N ASP A 148 8.89 6.51 7.83
CA ASP A 148 8.39 7.85 7.52
C ASP A 148 6.88 7.81 7.26
N ASP A 149 6.35 6.82 6.54
CA ASP A 149 4.90 6.67 6.34
C ASP A 149 4.18 6.52 7.69
N HIS A 150 4.73 5.72 8.60
CA HIS A 150 4.18 5.56 9.94
C HIS A 150 4.19 6.88 10.73
N THR A 151 5.32 7.59 10.70
CA THR A 151 5.54 8.84 11.44
C THR A 151 4.67 9.97 10.93
N PHE A 152 4.65 10.22 9.61
CA PHE A 152 3.89 11.31 9.02
C PHE A 152 2.38 11.08 9.07
N LEU A 153 1.93 9.83 8.98
CA LEU A 153 0.50 9.49 8.90
C LEU A 153 -0.10 9.07 10.25
N GLY A 154 0.71 8.93 11.30
CA GLY A 154 0.27 8.56 12.64
C GLY A 154 -0.25 7.11 12.74
N TYR A 155 0.36 6.19 12.00
CA TYR A 155 0.00 4.76 12.05
C TYR A 155 0.93 3.98 12.95
N GLU A 156 0.37 3.13 13.81
CA GLU A 156 1.14 2.17 14.63
C GLU A 156 1.57 0.94 13.82
N PRO A 157 2.80 0.44 13.96
CA PRO A 157 3.28 -0.71 13.19
C PRO A 157 2.69 -2.06 13.65
N TYR A 158 2.59 -3.00 12.71
CA TYR A 158 2.27 -4.41 13.00
C TYR A 158 3.54 -5.19 13.31
N LEU A 159 4.02 -5.10 14.56
CA LEU A 159 5.18 -5.85 15.07
C LEU A 159 4.73 -7.16 15.74
#